data_AF-A0A399EM93-F1
#
_entry.id   AF-A0A399EM93-F1
#
_cell.length_a   1.000
_cell.length_b   1.000
_cell.length_c   1.000
_cell.angle_alpha   90.00
_cell.angle_beta   90.00
_cell.angle_gamma   90.00
#
_symmetry.space_group_name_H-M   'P 1'
#
loop_
_entity.id
_entity.type
_entity.pdbx_description
1 polymer ?
#
loop_
_entity_poly.entity_id
_entity_poly.type
_entity_poly.pdbx_seq_one_letter_code
_entity_poly.pdbx_strand_id
1 'polypeptide(L)'
;MVNQVKLIGAVVRSELRNIGKNLTPLLEVTLAGVDEVGEKRFAWYHQVSYLGKRAERLAELLAPGAGAVAVGQLEYRSWEGPDGEKRSRVEVKAAALEVFTPPLEHLDADSADNPRLCEGAVNRVTLVGNLTRDPEQGERGPVKAGLAVTEWVPGRGGKEGHEKAHFFDLVAWNGAGGTLKECGKGCPLLVEGRLVGESWEAPDGQRRYATRVEVARVIPLLRPAGGPAA
;
A
#
# COMPACT_ATOMS: atom_id res chain seq x y z
N MET A 1 5.50 0.07 -15.05
CA MET A 1 4.03 -0.03 -15.10
C MET A 1 3.41 0.94 -14.08
N VAL A 2 2.09 1.08 -14.01
CA VAL A 2 1.43 2.00 -13.05
C VAL A 2 1.50 1.41 -11.63
N ASN A 3 2.01 2.20 -10.70
CA ASN A 3 1.99 1.90 -9.26
C ASN A 3 1.73 3.22 -8.54
N GLN A 4 0.49 3.44 -8.11
CA GLN A 4 0.07 4.68 -7.46
C GLN A 4 -0.77 4.37 -6.22
N VAL A 5 -0.50 5.12 -5.16
CA VAL A 5 -1.32 5.16 -3.95
C VAL A 5 -1.53 6.62 -3.54
N LYS A 6 -2.76 6.93 -3.13
CA LYS A 6 -3.14 8.21 -2.54
C LYS A 6 -3.83 7.95 -1.21
N LEU A 7 -3.25 8.51 -0.15
CA LEU A 7 -3.82 8.50 1.19
C LEU A 7 -4.14 9.93 1.63
N ILE A 8 -5.32 10.14 2.20
CA ILE A 8 -5.69 11.34 2.95
C ILE A 8 -6.20 10.86 4.30
N GLY A 9 -5.54 11.27 5.37
CA GLY A 9 -5.86 10.81 6.72
C GLY A 9 -5.34 11.75 7.79
N ALA A 10 -5.68 11.45 9.04
CA ALA A 10 -5.11 12.11 10.21
C ALA A 10 -3.79 11.44 10.59
N VAL A 11 -2.83 12.24 11.05
CA VAL A 11 -1.57 11.75 11.58
C VAL A 11 -1.82 11.15 12.95
N VAL A 12 -1.47 9.88 13.12
CA VAL A 12 -1.44 9.21 14.44
C VAL A 12 -0.13 9.53 15.14
N ARG A 13 0.97 9.39 14.40
CA ARG A 13 2.34 9.66 14.87
C ARG A 13 3.26 9.89 13.69
N SER A 14 4.37 10.58 13.92
CA SER A 14 5.47 10.71 12.97
C SER A 14 6.82 10.58 13.65
N GLU A 15 7.79 9.98 12.96
CA GLU A 15 9.17 9.82 13.42
C GLU A 15 10.14 10.22 12.30
N LEU A 16 11.06 11.12 12.60
CA LEU A 16 12.14 11.52 11.70
C LEU A 16 13.44 10.83 12.12
N ARG A 17 14.10 10.15 11.19
CA ARG A 17 15.44 9.59 11.40
C ARG A 17 16.32 9.77 10.19
N ASN A 18 17.64 9.77 10.40
CA ASN A 18 18.61 9.79 9.32
C ASN A 18 19.04 8.37 8.97
N ILE A 19 19.03 8.04 7.68
CA ILE A 19 19.39 6.71 7.18
C ILE A 19 20.60 6.75 6.23
N GLY A 20 21.36 5.64 6.23
CA GLY A 20 22.51 5.45 5.35
C GLY A 20 23.71 6.34 5.67
N LYS A 21 24.81 6.12 4.93
CA LYS A 21 26.08 6.85 5.15
C LYS A 21 25.97 8.35 4.91
N ASN A 22 25.02 8.78 4.09
CA ASN A 22 24.81 10.18 3.73
C ASN A 22 23.82 10.89 4.66
N LEU A 23 23.41 10.27 5.77
CA LEU A 23 22.46 10.82 6.73
C LEU A 23 21.19 11.36 6.05
N THR A 24 20.61 10.58 5.14
CA THR A 24 19.43 11.02 4.38
C THR A 24 18.22 11.05 5.32
N PRO A 25 17.48 12.17 5.44
CA PRO A 25 16.29 12.23 6.25
C PRO A 25 15.20 11.29 5.71
N LEU A 26 14.67 10.45 6.60
CA LEU A 26 13.51 9.59 6.42
C LEU A 26 12.48 9.95 7.48
N LEU A 27 11.32 10.40 7.03
CA LEU A 27 10.16 10.63 7.87
C LEU A 27 9.18 9.49 7.69
N GLU A 28 8.88 8.78 8.77
CA GLU A 28 7.84 7.77 8.83
C GLU A 28 6.61 8.37 9.50
N VAL A 29 5.45 8.29 8.85
CA VAL A 29 4.18 8.82 9.36
C VAL A 29 3.14 7.71 9.35
N THR A 30 2.47 7.49 10.47
CA THR A 30 1.27 6.64 10.49
C THR A 30 0.07 7.52 10.21
N LEU A 31 -0.58 7.31 9.06
CA LEU A 31 -1.84 7.94 8.72
C LEU A 31 -3.00 7.01 9.03
N ALA A 32 -4.09 7.58 9.54
CA ALA A 32 -5.32 6.86 9.78
C ALA A 32 -6.54 7.59 9.24
N GLY A 33 -7.49 6.81 8.75
CA GLY A 33 -8.76 7.31 8.25
C GLY A 33 -9.82 6.23 8.26
N VAL A 34 -11.02 6.60 7.83
CA VAL A 34 -12.17 5.70 7.76
C VAL A 34 -12.71 5.70 6.34
N ASP A 35 -12.73 4.52 5.72
CA ASP A 35 -13.43 4.33 4.46
C ASP A 35 -14.90 3.97 4.72
N GLU A 36 -15.80 4.61 3.99
CA GLU A 36 -17.23 4.28 3.99
C GLU A 36 -17.55 3.44 2.73
N VAL A 37 -18.01 2.21 2.92
CA VAL A 37 -18.42 1.31 1.84
C VAL A 37 -19.84 0.82 2.12
N GLY A 38 -20.80 1.44 1.45
CA GLY A 38 -22.22 1.30 1.81
C GLY A 38 -22.45 1.85 3.21
N GLU A 39 -23.13 1.09 4.06
CA GLU A 39 -23.38 1.47 5.47
C GLU A 39 -22.23 1.11 6.42
N LYS A 40 -21.18 0.44 5.91
CA LYS A 40 -20.07 -0.04 6.73
C LYS A 40 -18.92 0.94 6.73
N ARG A 41 -18.32 1.14 7.90
CA ARG A 41 -17.15 1.97 8.13
C ARG A 41 -15.93 1.09 8.41
N PHE A 42 -14.83 1.34 7.73
CA PHE A 42 -13.59 0.59 7.84
C PHE A 42 -12.45 1.52 8.21
N ALA A 43 -12.00 1.47 9.47
CA ALA A 43 -10.80 2.18 9.89
C ALA A 43 -9.56 1.54 9.26
N TRP A 44 -8.64 2.38 8.78
CA TRP A 44 -7.36 1.96 8.23
C TRP A 44 -6.22 2.74 8.86
N TYR A 45 -5.06 2.09 8.96
CA TYR A 45 -3.83 2.65 9.51
C TYR A 45 -2.68 2.23 8.62
N HIS A 46 -2.03 3.19 7.95
CA HIS A 46 -0.96 2.91 7.01
C HIS A 46 0.29 3.71 7.33
N GLN A 47 1.43 3.03 7.37
CA GLN A 47 2.73 3.68 7.52
C GLN A 47 3.19 4.20 6.16
N VAL A 48 3.51 5.49 6.12
CA VAL A 48 3.99 6.23 4.96
C VAL A 48 5.42 6.65 5.21
N SER A 49 6.31 6.29 4.29
CA SER A 49 7.72 6.68 4.28
C SER A 49 7.94 7.84 3.31
N TYR A 50 8.49 8.94 3.77
CA TYR A 50 8.83 10.11 2.96
C TYR A 50 10.33 10.44 3.10
N LEU A 51 11.05 10.45 1.99
CA LEU A 51 12.50 10.64 1.94
C LEU A 51 12.88 12.03 1.43
N GLY A 52 13.93 12.59 2.02
CA GLY A 52 14.61 13.77 1.50
C GLY A 52 14.49 15.00 2.40
N LYS A 53 15.17 16.08 2.03
CA LYS A 53 15.37 17.26 2.90
C LYS A 53 14.08 17.94 3.37
N ARG A 54 12.98 17.82 2.62
CA ARG A 54 11.68 18.39 3.04
C ARG A 54 11.09 17.67 4.25
N ALA A 55 11.53 16.44 4.54
CA ALA A 55 11.10 15.64 5.67
C ALA A 55 11.33 16.35 7.02
N GLU A 56 12.45 17.06 7.16
CA GLU A 56 12.82 17.76 8.40
C GLU A 56 11.77 18.82 8.77
N ARG A 57 11.36 19.66 7.81
CA ARG A 57 10.33 20.69 8.04
C ARG A 57 8.94 20.10 8.24
N LEU A 58 8.61 19.02 7.53
CA LEU A 58 7.30 18.38 7.67
C LEU A 58 7.15 17.70 9.03
N ALA A 59 8.22 17.15 9.60
CA ALA A 59 8.20 16.50 10.90
C ALA A 59 7.69 17.42 12.02
N GLU A 60 7.96 18.73 11.94
CA GLU A 60 7.47 19.72 12.90
C GLU A 60 5.96 20.01 12.77
N LEU A 61 5.37 19.76 11.59
CA LEU A 61 3.96 20.05 11.28
C LEU A 61 3.05 18.84 11.44
N LEU A 62 3.61 17.62 11.42
CA LEU A 62 2.87 16.35 11.47
C LEU A 62 2.64 15.90 12.92
N ALA A 63 2.06 16.77 13.74
CA ALA A 63 1.61 16.40 15.08
C ALA A 63 0.38 15.47 15.02
N PRO A 64 0.12 14.65 16.06
CA PRO A 64 -1.10 13.86 16.15
C PRO A 64 -2.36 14.70 15.90
N GLY A 65 -3.24 14.25 15.01
CA GLY A 65 -4.47 14.94 14.62
C GLY A 65 -4.33 15.91 13.44
N ALA A 66 -3.10 16.27 13.04
CA ALA A 66 -2.89 16.99 11.79
C ALA A 66 -3.39 16.15 10.60
N GLY A 67 -3.95 16.80 9.59
CA GLY A 67 -4.32 16.14 8.34
C GLY A 67 -3.10 16.03 7.43
N ALA A 68 -2.98 14.93 6.70
CA ALA A 68 -1.94 14.78 5.69
C ALA A 68 -2.46 14.15 4.40
N VAL A 69 -1.89 14.60 3.28
CA VAL A 69 -2.08 14.02 1.96
C VAL A 69 -0.76 13.37 1.54
N ALA A 70 -0.76 12.06 1.36
CA ALA A 70 0.37 11.30 0.84
C ALA A 70 0.04 10.77 -0.56
N VAL A 71 0.88 11.10 -1.53
CA VAL A 71 0.82 10.55 -2.90
C VAL A 71 2.13 9.86 -3.19
N GLY A 72 2.07 8.61 -3.63
CA GLY A 72 3.25 7.80 -3.79
C GLY A 72 2.99 6.48 -4.46
N GLN A 73 3.82 5.50 -4.09
CA GLN A 73 3.82 4.16 -4.67
C GLN A 73 3.89 3.12 -3.56
N LEU A 74 3.44 1.91 -3.85
CA LEU A 74 3.61 0.77 -2.96
C LEU A 74 4.97 0.13 -3.20
N GLU A 75 5.73 -0.12 -2.13
CA GLU A 75 7.01 -0.79 -2.18
C GLU A 75 6.92 -2.15 -1.49
N TYR A 76 7.01 -3.22 -2.28
CA TYR A 76 7.29 -4.55 -1.77
C TYR A 76 8.77 -4.66 -1.36
N ARG A 77 9.02 -5.08 -0.13
CA ARG A 77 10.35 -5.45 0.39
C ARG A 77 10.30 -6.89 0.92
N SER A 78 11.40 -7.62 0.78
CA SER A 78 11.58 -8.94 1.37
C SER A 78 12.96 -9.06 1.98
N TRP A 79 13.04 -9.73 3.12
CA TRP A 79 14.27 -9.91 3.88
C TRP A 79 14.23 -11.24 4.65
N GLU A 80 15.38 -11.72 5.07
CA GLU A 80 15.51 -12.88 5.94
C GLU A 80 15.40 -12.43 7.40
N GLY A 81 14.53 -13.07 8.18
CA GLY A 81 14.39 -12.84 9.60
C GLY A 81 15.57 -13.42 10.39
N PRO A 82 15.74 -13.06 11.67
CA PRO A 82 16.79 -13.63 12.53
C PRO A 82 16.68 -15.15 12.70
N ASP A 83 15.50 -15.71 12.43
CA ASP A 83 15.14 -17.12 12.43
C ASP A 83 15.44 -17.84 11.10
N GLY A 84 15.96 -17.12 10.10
CA GLY A 84 16.13 -17.64 8.74
C GLY A 84 14.85 -17.64 7.91
N GLU A 85 13.71 -17.21 8.47
CA GLU A 85 12.45 -17.17 7.72
C GLU A 85 12.41 -15.98 6.76
N LYS A 86 12.04 -16.24 5.50
CA LYS A 86 11.81 -15.15 4.53
C LYS A 86 10.54 -14.38 4.89
N ARG A 87 10.71 -13.09 5.19
CA ARG A 87 9.62 -12.15 5.47
C ARG A 87 9.43 -11.20 4.30
N SER A 88 8.23 -10.62 4.21
CA SER A 88 7.92 -9.57 3.26
C SER A 88 6.97 -8.54 3.85
N ARG A 89 6.98 -7.34 3.27
CA ARG A 89 6.10 -6.24 3.66
C ARG A 89 5.85 -5.33 2.46
N VAL A 90 4.64 -4.79 2.41
CA VAL A 90 4.27 -3.71 1.51
C VAL A 90 4.22 -2.41 2.31
N GLU A 91 4.96 -1.42 1.86
CA GLU A 91 5.06 -0.09 2.48
C GLU A 91 4.60 0.99 1.51
N VAL A 92 4.08 2.10 2.02
CA VAL A 92 3.74 3.27 1.19
C VAL A 92 4.95 4.19 1.14
N LYS A 93 5.52 4.40 -0.04
CA LYS A 93 6.60 5.35 -0.27
C LYS A 93 6.02 6.61 -0.92
N ALA A 94 5.91 7.68 -0.14
CA ALA A 94 5.40 8.95 -0.62
C ALA A 94 6.44 9.67 -1.50
N ALA A 95 6.01 10.09 -2.68
CA ALA A 95 6.73 11.05 -3.52
C ALA A 95 6.36 12.49 -3.14
N ALA A 96 5.12 12.70 -2.70
CA ALA A 96 4.63 13.96 -2.16
C ALA A 96 3.93 13.71 -0.82
N LEU A 97 4.20 14.60 0.14
CA LEU A 97 3.57 14.64 1.44
C LEU A 97 3.25 16.09 1.77
N GLU A 98 1.97 16.38 1.98
CA GLU A 98 1.45 17.70 2.31
C GLU A 98 0.62 17.62 3.60
N VAL A 99 0.60 18.71 4.36
CA VAL A 99 -0.08 18.81 5.66
C VAL A 99 -1.20 19.83 5.54
N PHE A 100 -2.31 19.57 6.21
CA PHE A 100 -3.44 20.48 6.35
C PHE A 100 -4.06 20.37 7.74
N THR A 101 -4.90 21.34 8.09
CA THR A 101 -5.69 21.29 9.32
C THR A 101 -7.12 20.85 8.98
N PRO A 102 -7.54 19.64 9.36
CA PRO A 102 -8.91 19.20 9.17
C PRO A 102 -9.85 19.95 10.14
N PRO A 103 -11.13 20.15 9.78
CA PRO A 103 -12.16 20.49 10.75
C PRO A 103 -12.21 19.45 11.88
N LEU A 104 -12.36 19.90 13.12
CA LEU A 104 -12.36 18.99 14.29
C LEU A 104 -13.49 17.96 14.22
N GLU A 105 -14.62 18.30 13.63
CA GLU A 105 -15.77 17.41 13.42
C GLU A 105 -15.48 16.26 12.45
N HIS A 106 -14.46 16.39 11.60
CA HIS A 106 -14.02 15.31 10.70
C HIS A 106 -13.01 14.37 11.38
N LEU A 107 -12.64 14.62 12.63
CA LEU A 107 -11.76 13.74 13.40
C LEU A 107 -12.59 12.91 14.38
N ASP A 108 -12.24 11.63 14.47
CA ASP A 108 -12.58 10.79 15.62
C ASP A 108 -11.31 10.22 16.23
N ALA A 109 -11.45 9.45 17.31
CA ALA A 109 -10.37 8.70 17.91
C ALA A 109 -10.76 7.23 18.11
N ASP A 110 -9.77 6.34 18.07
CA ASP A 110 -9.96 4.95 18.50
C ASP A 110 -9.90 4.81 20.04
N SER A 111 -10.02 3.58 20.54
CA SER A 111 -10.00 3.29 21.98
C SER A 111 -8.67 3.59 22.68
N ALA A 112 -7.61 3.88 21.92
CA ALA A 112 -6.29 4.27 22.43
C ALA A 112 -6.00 5.75 22.14
N ASP A 113 -7.04 6.55 21.91
CA ASP A 113 -6.98 7.98 21.59
C ASP A 113 -6.16 8.31 20.33
N ASN A 114 -5.98 7.34 19.42
CA ASN A 114 -5.33 7.64 18.14
C ASN A 114 -6.31 8.35 17.22
N PRO A 115 -5.96 9.54 16.69
CA PRO A 115 -6.84 10.30 15.82
C PRO A 115 -7.00 9.63 14.46
N ARG A 116 -8.19 9.68 13.90
CA ARG A 116 -8.49 9.23 12.53
C ARG A 116 -9.32 10.28 11.82
N LEU A 117 -9.06 10.46 10.53
CA LEU A 117 -9.93 11.26 9.69
C LEU A 117 -11.17 10.43 9.34
N CYS A 118 -12.30 10.76 9.97
CA CYS A 118 -13.52 9.99 9.88
C CYS A 118 -14.42 10.44 8.72
N GLU A 119 -14.23 11.68 8.25
CA GLU A 119 -14.87 12.25 7.05
C GLU A 119 -13.83 12.86 6.11
N GLY A 120 -13.97 12.63 4.80
CA GLY A 120 -13.02 13.12 3.79
C GLY A 120 -11.71 12.34 3.69
N ALA A 121 -11.59 11.22 4.41
CA ALA A 121 -10.48 10.29 4.23
C ALA A 121 -10.47 9.68 2.83
N VAL A 122 -9.26 9.42 2.32
CA VAL A 122 -9.05 8.75 1.03
C VAL A 122 -8.04 7.64 1.21
N ASN A 123 -8.41 6.46 0.72
CA ASN A 123 -7.52 5.31 0.58
C ASN A 123 -7.69 4.73 -0.82
N ARG A 124 -6.82 5.11 -1.75
CA ARG A 124 -6.91 4.71 -3.15
C ARG A 124 -5.60 4.15 -3.66
N VAL A 125 -5.69 3.00 -4.31
CA VAL A 125 -4.60 2.30 -4.96
C VAL A 125 -4.97 2.06 -6.42
N THR A 126 -4.04 2.36 -7.33
CA THR A 126 -4.14 2.05 -8.75
C THR A 126 -2.86 1.33 -9.18
N LEU A 127 -3.00 0.09 -9.64
CA LEU A 127 -1.89 -0.76 -10.07
C LEU A 127 -2.12 -1.27 -11.49
N VAL A 128 -1.05 -1.38 -12.25
CA VAL A 128 -1.01 -2.13 -13.51
C VAL A 128 0.10 -3.14 -13.43
N GLY A 129 -0.23 -4.42 -13.62
CA GLY A 129 0.70 -5.53 -13.45
C GLY A 129 0.20 -6.81 -14.11
N ASN A 130 0.90 -7.91 -13.85
CA ASN A 130 0.50 -9.24 -14.32
C ASN A 130 0.20 -10.16 -13.15
N LEU A 131 -0.81 -11.02 -13.31
CA LEU A 131 -1.07 -12.07 -12.33
C LEU A 131 0.13 -13.02 -12.20
N THR A 132 0.54 -13.32 -10.97
CA THR A 132 1.70 -14.21 -10.70
C THR A 132 1.32 -15.67 -10.56
N ARG A 133 0.04 -15.92 -10.31
CA ARG A 133 -0.59 -17.23 -10.14
C ARG A 133 -2.07 -17.13 -10.55
N ASP A 134 -2.70 -18.28 -10.76
CA ASP A 134 -4.14 -18.32 -11.00
C ASP A 134 -4.89 -17.80 -9.75
N PRO A 135 -5.97 -17.03 -9.91
CA PRO A 135 -6.79 -16.56 -8.80
C PRO A 135 -7.53 -17.70 -8.10
N GLU A 136 -7.49 -17.70 -6.78
CA GLU A 136 -8.04 -18.78 -5.94
C GLU A 136 -9.23 -18.27 -5.14
N GLN A 137 -10.34 -19.01 -5.19
CA GLN A 137 -11.52 -18.73 -4.37
C GLN A 137 -11.23 -19.17 -2.92
N GLY A 138 -11.27 -18.25 -1.96
CA GLY A 138 -11.24 -18.62 -0.55
C GLY A 138 -12.52 -19.38 -0.17
N GLU A 139 -12.40 -20.44 0.65
CA GLU A 139 -13.49 -21.37 1.01
C GLU A 139 -14.80 -20.67 1.42
N ARG A 140 -14.71 -19.56 2.15
CA ARG A 140 -15.84 -18.69 2.52
C ARG A 140 -15.47 -17.21 2.40
N GLY A 141 -14.50 -16.90 1.54
CA GLY A 141 -13.80 -15.62 1.53
C GLY A 141 -13.70 -14.96 0.16
N PRO A 142 -12.89 -13.90 0.03
CA PRO A 142 -12.67 -13.24 -1.25
C PRO A 142 -11.91 -14.16 -2.21
N VAL A 143 -11.93 -13.79 -3.49
CA VAL A 143 -10.97 -14.30 -4.46
C VAL A 143 -9.62 -13.67 -4.15
N LYS A 144 -8.59 -14.52 -4.06
CA LYS A 144 -7.21 -14.12 -3.77
C LYS A 144 -6.37 -14.25 -5.03
N ALA A 145 -5.52 -13.28 -5.30
CA ALA A 145 -4.53 -13.37 -6.38
C ALA A 145 -3.25 -12.63 -6.02
N GLY A 146 -2.17 -12.91 -6.75
CA GLY A 146 -0.93 -12.13 -6.67
C GLY A 146 -0.74 -11.31 -7.93
N LEU A 147 -0.32 -10.05 -7.78
CA LEU A 147 0.00 -9.15 -8.88
C LEU A 147 1.47 -8.76 -8.81
N ALA A 148 2.20 -8.94 -9.92
CA ALA A 148 3.54 -8.42 -10.11
C ALA A 148 3.48 -7.09 -10.87
N VAL A 149 4.05 -6.05 -10.28
CA VAL A 149 4.17 -4.71 -10.87
C VAL A 149 5.64 -4.37 -11.00
N THR A 150 6.09 -4.14 -12.24
CA THR A 150 7.49 -3.84 -12.53
C THR A 150 7.77 -2.34 -12.59
N GLU A 151 8.82 -1.92 -11.88
CA GLU A 151 9.42 -0.59 -11.90
C GLU A 151 10.81 -0.66 -12.56
N TRP A 152 11.14 0.34 -13.37
CA TRP A 152 12.52 0.55 -13.84
C TRP A 152 13.29 1.39 -12.85
N VAL A 153 14.35 0.83 -12.28
CA VAL A 153 15.24 1.51 -11.34
C VAL A 153 16.47 2.00 -12.10
N PRO A 154 16.69 3.33 -12.23
CA PRO A 154 17.88 3.84 -12.90
C PRO A 154 19.14 3.51 -12.10
N GLY A 155 20.20 3.13 -12.82
CA GLY A 155 21.49 2.88 -12.22
C GLY A 155 22.14 4.16 -11.68
N ARG A 156 23.09 4.01 -10.75
CA ARG A 156 23.86 5.12 -10.16
C ARG A 156 25.35 4.91 -10.45
N GLY A 157 26.07 6.01 -10.71
CA GLY A 157 27.52 5.99 -10.87
C GLY A 157 28.00 5.17 -12.07
N GLY A 158 27.34 5.31 -13.23
CA GLY A 158 27.71 4.62 -14.46
C GLY A 158 27.25 3.16 -14.58
N LYS A 159 26.53 2.63 -13.57
CA LYS A 159 25.87 1.32 -13.66
C LYS A 159 24.62 1.40 -14.52
N GLU A 160 24.32 0.31 -15.22
CA GLU A 160 23.03 0.15 -15.91
C GLU A 160 21.86 0.13 -14.92
N GLY A 161 20.69 0.55 -15.38
CA GLY A 161 19.45 0.37 -14.63
C GLY A 161 19.02 -1.09 -14.59
N HIS A 162 18.09 -1.40 -13.71
CA HIS A 162 17.52 -2.75 -13.60
C HIS A 162 16.02 -2.68 -13.35
N GLU A 163 15.32 -3.74 -13.71
CA GLU A 163 13.93 -3.92 -13.35
C GLU A 163 13.80 -4.42 -11.91
N LYS A 164 12.87 -3.82 -11.16
CA LYS A 164 12.46 -4.26 -9.84
C LYS A 164 11.00 -4.67 -9.89
N ALA A 165 10.73 -5.93 -9.51
CA ALA A 165 9.36 -6.43 -9.39
C ALA A 165 8.84 -6.21 -7.96
N HIS A 166 7.64 -5.63 -7.86
CA HIS A 166 6.88 -5.56 -6.63
C HIS A 166 5.71 -6.55 -6.67
N PHE A 167 5.54 -7.29 -5.58
CA PHE A 167 4.51 -8.31 -5.46
C PHE A 167 3.45 -7.85 -4.48
N PHE A 168 2.20 -7.83 -4.92
CA PHE A 168 1.06 -7.40 -4.13
C PHE A 168 -0.01 -8.49 -4.08
N ASP A 169 -0.53 -8.77 -2.89
CA ASP A 169 -1.69 -9.63 -2.73
C ASP A 169 -2.96 -8.83 -2.96
N LEU A 170 -3.81 -9.37 -3.83
CA LEU A 170 -5.13 -8.85 -4.15
C LEU A 170 -6.19 -9.68 -3.42
N VAL A 171 -7.19 -9.00 -2.85
CA VAL A 171 -8.42 -9.62 -2.37
C VAL A 171 -9.60 -8.96 -3.05
N ALA A 172 -10.44 -9.73 -3.71
CA ALA A 172 -11.57 -9.22 -4.49
C ALA A 172 -12.87 -9.91 -4.10
N TRP A 173 -13.93 -9.12 -3.95
CA TRP A 173 -15.27 -9.59 -3.60
C TRP A 173 -16.23 -9.42 -4.78
N ASN A 174 -17.36 -10.13 -4.74
CA ASN A 174 -18.49 -9.97 -5.66
C ASN A 174 -18.05 -9.92 -7.14
N GLY A 175 -18.52 -8.92 -7.91
CA GLY A 175 -18.21 -8.77 -9.33
C GLY A 175 -16.71 -8.67 -9.62
N ALA A 176 -15.94 -7.95 -8.81
CA ALA A 176 -14.49 -7.87 -8.98
C ALA A 176 -13.81 -9.24 -8.81
N GLY A 177 -14.29 -10.05 -7.87
CA GLY A 177 -13.85 -11.44 -7.70
C GLY A 177 -14.21 -12.31 -8.90
N GLY A 178 -15.43 -12.16 -9.44
CA GLY A 178 -15.87 -12.84 -10.66
C GLY A 178 -14.94 -12.57 -11.84
N THR A 179 -14.70 -11.28 -12.16
CA THR A 179 -13.77 -10.88 -13.23
C THR A 179 -12.36 -11.40 -13.02
N LEU A 180 -11.88 -11.41 -11.78
CA LEU A 180 -10.53 -11.90 -11.48
C LEU A 180 -10.43 -13.41 -11.77
N LYS A 181 -11.45 -14.21 -11.44
CA LYS A 181 -11.46 -15.67 -11.71
C LYS A 181 -11.52 -16.04 -13.20
N GLU A 182 -11.96 -15.13 -14.06
CA GLU A 182 -11.93 -15.32 -15.51
C GLU A 182 -10.51 -15.13 -16.09
N CYS A 183 -9.58 -14.61 -15.29
CA CYS A 183 -8.19 -14.40 -15.67
C CYS A 183 -7.28 -15.53 -15.15
N GLY A 184 -6.26 -15.90 -15.93
CA GLY A 184 -5.21 -16.84 -15.52
C GLY A 184 -3.87 -16.16 -15.20
N LYS A 185 -2.91 -16.94 -14.73
CA LYS A 185 -1.51 -16.52 -14.53
C LYS A 185 -0.99 -15.77 -15.77
N GLY A 186 -0.29 -14.67 -15.52
CA GLY A 186 0.25 -13.79 -16.56
C GLY A 186 -0.80 -12.92 -17.26
N CYS A 187 -2.06 -12.88 -16.79
CA CYS A 187 -3.03 -11.91 -17.29
C CYS A 187 -2.62 -10.49 -16.88
N PRO A 188 -2.46 -9.55 -17.82
CA PRO A 188 -2.20 -8.16 -17.49
C PRO A 188 -3.49 -7.50 -17.02
N LEU A 189 -3.45 -6.85 -15.86
CA LEU A 189 -4.60 -6.22 -15.22
C LEU A 189 -4.28 -4.78 -14.86
N LEU A 190 -5.28 -3.90 -15.03
CA LEU A 190 -5.40 -2.68 -14.24
C LEU A 190 -6.32 -2.98 -13.05
N VAL A 191 -5.87 -2.61 -11.86
CA VAL A 191 -6.58 -2.82 -10.60
C VAL A 191 -6.75 -1.50 -9.88
N GLU A 192 -7.97 -1.19 -9.47
CA GLU A 192 -8.29 -0.07 -8.57
C GLU A 192 -8.87 -0.62 -7.27
N GLY A 193 -8.44 -0.06 -6.15
CA GLY A 193 -8.84 -0.54 -4.84
C GLY A 193 -8.33 0.31 -3.69
N ARG A 194 -8.23 -0.30 -2.52
CA ARG A 194 -7.80 0.32 -1.27
C ARG A 194 -6.82 -0.58 -0.52
N LEU A 195 -5.94 0.00 0.27
CA LEU A 195 -5.06 -0.76 1.15
C LEU A 195 -5.84 -1.24 2.39
N VAL A 196 -5.73 -2.53 2.70
CA VAL A 196 -6.31 -3.13 3.90
C VAL A 196 -5.24 -3.88 4.67
N GLY A 197 -5.28 -3.78 5.99
CA GLY A 197 -4.45 -4.56 6.89
C GLY A 197 -5.18 -5.83 7.34
N GLU A 198 -4.50 -6.97 7.29
CA GLU A 198 -4.96 -8.19 7.93
C GLU A 198 -3.95 -8.62 8.98
N SER A 199 -4.44 -9.00 10.16
CA SER A 199 -3.63 -9.60 11.21
C SER A 199 -4.22 -10.93 11.61
N TRP A 200 -3.37 -11.92 11.78
CA TRP A 200 -3.75 -13.26 12.20
C TRP A 200 -2.68 -13.86 13.10
N GLU A 201 -3.07 -14.83 13.91
CA GLU A 201 -2.14 -15.65 14.68
C GLU A 201 -1.64 -16.79 13.78
N ALA A 202 -0.32 -16.90 13.64
CA ALA A 202 0.28 -18.03 12.95
C ALA A 202 0.33 -19.26 13.88
N PRO A 203 0.48 -20.49 13.33
CA PRO A 203 0.50 -21.72 14.14
C PRO A 203 1.60 -21.77 15.21
N ASP A 204 2.61 -20.92 15.07
CA ASP A 204 3.71 -20.71 16.03
C ASP A 204 3.33 -19.77 17.20
N GLY A 205 2.08 -19.29 17.25
CA GLY A 205 1.58 -18.31 18.22
C GLY A 205 2.00 -16.86 17.92
N GLN A 206 2.74 -16.61 16.83
CA GLN A 206 3.19 -15.26 16.47
C GLN A 206 2.08 -14.51 15.73
N ARG A 207 1.82 -13.27 16.15
CA ARG A 207 0.92 -12.37 15.43
C ARG A 207 1.59 -11.86 14.16
N ARG A 208 1.02 -12.21 13.00
CA ARG A 208 1.47 -11.73 11.68
C ARG A 208 0.57 -10.58 11.21
N TYR A 209 1.13 -9.73 10.35
CA TYR A 209 0.42 -8.61 9.72
C TYR A 209 0.78 -8.57 8.24
N ALA A 210 -0.22 -8.41 7.38
CA ALA A 210 -0.03 -8.17 5.97
C ALA A 210 -0.89 -7.00 5.47
N THR A 211 -0.30 -6.18 4.63
CA THR A 211 -1.01 -5.18 3.84
C THR A 211 -1.40 -5.81 2.50
N ARG A 212 -2.68 -5.79 2.16
CA ARG A 212 -3.23 -6.26 0.88
C ARG A 212 -3.94 -5.13 0.15
N VAL A 213 -4.23 -5.35 -1.13
CA VAL A 213 -5.10 -4.47 -1.91
C VAL A 213 -6.48 -5.11 -2.00
N GLU A 214 -7.47 -4.49 -1.36
CA GLU A 214 -8.87 -4.85 -1.58
C GLU A 214 -9.35 -4.20 -2.87
N VAL A 215 -9.69 -5.04 -3.84
CA VAL A 215 -9.98 -4.64 -5.20
C VAL A 215 -11.44 -4.25 -5.34
N ALA A 216 -11.67 -3.01 -5.76
CA ALA A 216 -12.99 -2.50 -6.11
C ALA A 216 -13.29 -2.70 -7.60
N ARG A 217 -12.26 -2.62 -8.46
CA ARG A 217 -12.39 -2.76 -9.91
C ARG A 217 -11.20 -3.47 -10.51
N VAL A 218 -11.48 -4.40 -11.43
CA VAL A 218 -10.51 -5.10 -12.27
C VAL A 218 -10.81 -4.78 -13.72
N ILE A 219 -9.78 -4.43 -14.50
CA ILE A 219 -9.86 -4.29 -15.94
C ILE A 219 -8.77 -5.18 -16.55
N PRO A 220 -9.14 -6.32 -17.16
CA PRO A 220 -8.21 -7.10 -17.98
C PRO A 220 -7.71 -6.26 -19.15
N LEU A 221 -6.41 -6.25 -19.35
CA LEU A 221 -5.76 -5.51 -20.43
C LEU A 221 -5.50 -6.45 -21.61
N LEU A 222 -5.52 -5.89 -22.82
CA LEU A 222 -5.08 -6.64 -23.99
C LEU A 222 -3.57 -6.85 -23.90
N ARG A 223 -3.11 -8.08 -24.12
CA ARG A 223 -1.68 -8.29 -24.40
C ARG A 223 -1.37 -7.66 -25.76
N PRO A 224 -0.27 -6.90 -25.90
CA PRO A 224 0.26 -6.59 -27.21
C PRO A 224 0.50 -7.91 -27.96
N ALA A 225 -0.06 -8.04 -29.16
CA ALA A 225 0.20 -9.20 -30.01
C ALA A 225 1.71 -9.27 -30.28
N GLY A 226 2.42 -10.26 -29.72
CA GLY A 226 3.82 -10.54 -30.02
C GLY A 226 4.82 -10.55 -28.86
N GLY A 227 4.40 -10.37 -27.60
CA GLY A 227 5.31 -10.57 -26.45
C GLY A 227 5.49 -12.05 -26.13
N PRO A 228 6.71 -12.55 -25.85
CA PRO A 228 6.92 -13.95 -25.48
C PRO A 228 6.11 -14.28 -24.23
N ALA A 229 5.44 -15.43 -24.24
CA ALA A 229 4.80 -15.99 -23.05
C ALA A 229 5.89 -16.30 -22.02
N ALA A 230 5.76 -15.74 -20.82
CA ALA A 230 6.62 -16.03 -19.68
C ALA A 230 6.24 -17.34 -18.99
#